data_AF-A0A2S0LF43-F1
#
_entry.id   AF-A0A2S0LF43-F1
#
_cell.length_a   1.000
_cell.length_b   1.000
_cell.length_c   1.000
_cell.angle_alpha   90.00
_cell.angle_beta   90.00
_cell.angle_gamma   90.00
#
_symmetry.space_group_name_H-M   'P 1'
#
loop_
_entity.id
_entity.type
_entity.pdbx_description
1 polymer ?
#
loop_
_entity_poly.entity_id
_entity_poly.type
_entity_poly.pdbx_seq_one_letter_code
_entity_poly.pdbx_strand_id
1 'polypeptide(L)'
;MIQSIIEKYKDRIAVGTKDYINITWIEQTEKKLGFPLPDSYKEMLLNYEFVTVFGIEFKTIAPPEYQEGADSDIYYTYQINLQNNLFQKDELAFLEMDEETYFFKIEEAGQANEYPIYVRDYMTSEDNLYANNFQEFLEHFFSIILK
;
A
#
# COMPACT_ATOMS: atom_id res chain seq x y z
N MET A 1 -10.76 5.74 -10.28
CA MET A 1 -11.61 6.19 -9.15
C MET A 1 -10.77 6.74 -8.00
N ILE A 2 -9.51 6.29 -7.90
CA ILE A 2 -8.51 6.79 -6.96
C ILE A 2 -8.21 8.27 -7.17
N GLN A 3 -8.07 8.72 -8.42
CA GLN A 3 -7.79 10.13 -8.72
C GLN A 3 -8.81 11.10 -8.11
N SER A 4 -10.11 10.77 -8.13
CA SER A 4 -11.13 11.63 -7.52
C SER A 4 -11.03 11.69 -6.00
N ILE A 5 -10.61 10.61 -5.35
CA ILE A 5 -10.38 10.59 -3.89
C ILE A 5 -9.16 11.45 -3.57
N ILE A 6 -8.03 11.25 -4.26
CA ILE A 6 -6.81 12.04 -4.06
C ILE A 6 -7.08 13.54 -4.29
N GLU A 7 -7.75 13.90 -5.39
CA GLU A 7 -8.08 15.30 -5.71
C GLU A 7 -8.95 15.97 -4.64
N LYS A 8 -9.88 15.23 -4.03
CA LYS A 8 -10.73 15.72 -2.93
C LYS A 8 -9.91 16.12 -1.70
N TYR A 9 -8.77 15.49 -1.45
CA TYR A 9 -7.94 15.70 -0.27
C TYR A 9 -6.58 16.37 -0.56
N LYS A 10 -6.33 16.79 -1.80
CA LYS A 10 -5.03 17.27 -2.30
C LYS A 10 -4.36 18.38 -1.47
N ASP A 11 -5.15 19.21 -0.78
CA ASP A 11 -4.62 20.32 0.02
C ASP A 11 -4.11 19.85 1.40
N ARG A 12 -4.22 18.56 1.71
CA ARG A 12 -3.94 17.96 3.03
C ARG A 12 -3.00 16.76 2.97
N ILE A 13 -2.72 16.27 1.77
CA ILE A 13 -1.81 15.16 1.48
C ILE A 13 -0.74 15.68 0.53
N ALA A 14 0.43 15.04 0.51
CA ALA A 14 1.39 15.25 -0.56
C ALA A 14 1.37 14.06 -1.50
N VAL A 15 1.49 14.35 -2.79
CA VAL A 15 1.58 13.32 -3.83
C VAL A 15 2.78 13.61 -4.70
N GLY A 16 3.42 12.54 -5.17
CA GLY A 16 4.58 12.63 -6.04
C GLY A 16 4.21 12.84 -7.50
N THR A 17 5.20 12.62 -8.37
CA THR A 17 5.07 12.91 -9.80
C THR A 17 4.20 11.86 -10.50
N LYS A 18 3.27 12.32 -11.33
CA LYS A 18 2.48 11.44 -12.19
C LYS A 18 3.34 10.80 -13.27
N ASP A 19 3.04 9.55 -13.64
CA ASP A 19 3.71 8.78 -14.70
C ASP A 19 5.21 8.52 -14.44
N TYR A 20 5.66 8.70 -13.19
CA TYR A 20 7.04 8.37 -12.78
C TYR A 20 7.25 6.85 -12.70
N ILE A 21 6.31 6.14 -12.06
CA ILE A 21 6.37 4.69 -11.94
C ILE A 21 5.97 4.05 -13.26
N ASN A 22 6.87 3.23 -13.80
CA ASN A 22 6.62 2.50 -15.04
C ASN A 22 5.84 1.21 -14.77
N ILE A 23 4.87 0.88 -15.63
CA ILE A 23 4.12 -0.38 -15.56
C ILE A 23 5.04 -1.61 -15.50
N THR A 24 6.18 -1.59 -16.20
CA THR A 24 7.17 -2.68 -16.18
C THR A 24 7.80 -2.89 -14.80
N TRP A 25 7.88 -1.85 -13.96
CA TRP A 25 8.36 -1.97 -12.58
C TRP A 25 7.32 -2.69 -11.72
N ILE A 26 6.03 -2.38 -11.90
CA ILE A 26 4.91 -3.09 -11.27
C ILE A 26 4.96 -4.57 -11.65
N GLU A 27 5.05 -4.89 -12.95
CA GLU A 27 5.09 -6.28 -13.44
C GLU A 27 6.29 -7.08 -12.87
N GLN A 28 7.46 -6.44 -12.76
CA GLN A 28 8.64 -7.04 -12.15
C GLN A 28 8.44 -7.28 -10.65
N THR A 29 7.85 -6.32 -9.95
CA THR A 29 7.52 -6.43 -8.52
C THR A 29 6.51 -7.54 -8.28
N GLU A 30 5.41 -7.61 -9.03
CA GLU A 30 4.42 -8.71 -8.95
C GLU A 30 5.06 -10.08 -9.20
N LYS A 31 5.98 -10.16 -10.18
CA LYS A 31 6.75 -11.40 -10.45
C LYS A 31 7.63 -11.80 -9.26
N LYS A 32 8.25 -10.84 -8.58
CA LYS A 32 9.08 -11.09 -7.39
C LYS A 32 8.25 -11.47 -6.16
N LEU A 33 7.08 -10.85 -6.00
CA LEU A 33 6.11 -11.14 -4.94
C LEU A 33 5.46 -12.53 -5.09
N GLY A 34 5.21 -12.93 -6.34
CA GLY A 34 4.51 -14.18 -6.66
C GLY A 34 2.99 -14.06 -6.70
N PHE A 35 2.46 -12.83 -6.60
CA PHE A 35 1.05 -12.50 -6.70
C PHE A 35 0.89 -11.08 -7.30
N PRO A 36 -0.27 -10.78 -7.93
CA PRO A 36 -0.52 -9.45 -8.45
C PRO A 36 -0.78 -8.45 -7.32
N LEU A 37 -0.53 -7.16 -7.57
CA LEU A 37 -0.96 -6.06 -6.70
C LEU A 37 -2.42 -5.71 -7.00
N PRO A 38 -3.16 -5.14 -6.03
CA PRO A 38 -4.53 -4.70 -6.25
C PRO A 38 -4.66 -3.72 -7.41
N ASP A 39 -5.72 -3.84 -8.20
CA ASP A 39 -5.89 -2.99 -9.40
C ASP A 39 -6.02 -1.51 -9.04
N SER A 40 -6.75 -1.18 -7.98
CA SER A 40 -6.87 0.19 -7.47
C SER A 40 -5.57 0.71 -6.83
N TYR A 41 -4.76 -0.16 -6.23
CA TYR A 41 -3.42 0.23 -5.74
C TYR A 41 -2.46 0.50 -6.92
N LYS A 42 -2.52 -0.30 -8.00
CA LYS A 42 -1.79 -0.02 -9.24
C LYS A 42 -2.25 1.30 -9.90
N GLU A 43 -3.54 1.61 -9.88
CA GLU A 43 -4.06 2.92 -10.35
C GLU A 43 -3.38 4.07 -9.58
N MET A 44 -3.20 3.93 -8.26
CA MET A 44 -2.47 4.92 -7.46
C MET A 44 -1.01 5.04 -7.90
N LEU A 45 -0.26 3.94 -7.94
CA LEU A 45 1.18 3.94 -8.26
C LEU A 45 1.47 4.57 -9.63
N LEU A 46 0.66 4.27 -10.65
CA LEU A 46 0.86 4.82 -11.99
C LEU A 46 0.55 6.32 -12.07
N ASN A 47 -0.40 6.81 -11.28
CA ASN A 47 -0.80 8.21 -11.30
C ASN A 47 -0.03 9.08 -10.29
N TYR A 48 0.59 8.47 -9.28
CA TYR A 48 1.25 9.16 -8.18
C TYR A 48 2.46 8.33 -7.71
N GLU A 49 3.66 8.88 -7.91
CA GLU A 49 4.92 8.29 -7.43
C GLU A 49 4.88 7.92 -5.93
N PHE A 50 4.25 8.76 -5.11
CA PHE A 50 3.99 8.49 -3.70
C PHE A 50 2.70 9.19 -3.29
N VAL A 51 2.14 8.74 -2.16
CA VAL A 51 1.11 9.46 -1.41
C VAL A 51 1.54 9.50 0.04
N THR A 52 1.61 10.69 0.63
CA THR A 52 1.92 10.85 2.06
C THR A 52 0.80 11.59 2.80
N VAL A 53 0.55 11.13 4.02
CA VAL A 53 -0.42 11.69 4.97
C VAL A 53 0.32 11.99 6.26
N PHE A 54 0.34 13.26 6.68
CA PHE A 54 1.10 13.71 7.86
C PHE A 54 2.58 13.28 7.86
N GLY A 55 3.20 13.21 6.68
CA GLY A 55 4.60 12.79 6.52
C GLY A 55 4.82 11.28 6.53
N ILE A 56 3.77 10.48 6.71
CA ILE A 56 3.83 9.01 6.59
C ILE A 56 3.46 8.64 5.16
N GLU A 57 4.36 7.93 4.50
CA GLU A 57 4.22 7.53 3.10
C GLU A 57 3.59 6.15 2.97
N PHE A 58 2.67 6.01 2.03
CA PHE A 58 2.23 4.69 1.57
C PHE A 58 3.36 4.07 0.78
N LYS A 59 3.67 2.80 1.03
CA LYS A 59 4.69 2.09 0.26
C LYS A 59 4.43 2.27 -1.23
N THR A 60 5.51 2.36 -1.98
CA THR A 60 5.53 2.60 -3.41
C THR A 60 6.41 1.56 -4.11
N ILE A 61 6.74 1.78 -5.37
CA ILE A 61 7.74 1.00 -6.10
C ILE A 61 8.91 1.92 -6.42
N ALA A 62 10.05 1.63 -5.81
CA ALA A 62 11.29 2.35 -6.10
C ALA A 62 11.83 1.96 -7.49
N PRO A 63 12.71 2.80 -8.08
CA PRO A 63 13.43 2.42 -9.29
C PRO A 63 14.17 1.09 -9.11
N PRO A 64 14.24 0.21 -10.13
CA PRO A 64 14.82 -1.13 -10.03
C PRO A 64 16.22 -1.18 -9.41
N GLU A 65 17.06 -0.16 -9.67
CA GLU A 65 18.40 -0.03 -9.12
C GLU A 65 18.44 0.26 -7.60
N TYR A 66 17.33 0.70 -7.01
CA TYR A 66 17.20 1.07 -5.60
C TYR A 66 16.23 0.17 -4.82
N GLN A 67 15.46 -0.70 -5.50
CA GLN A 67 14.41 -1.51 -4.84
C GLN A 67 14.92 -2.28 -3.63
N GLU A 68 16.08 -2.92 -3.71
CA GLU A 68 16.59 -3.82 -2.64
C GLU A 68 17.12 -3.10 -1.38
N GLY A 69 16.96 -1.78 -1.28
CA GLY A 69 17.37 -1.02 -0.09
C GLY A 69 16.54 0.23 0.17
N ALA A 70 15.39 0.37 -0.47
CA ALA A 70 14.49 1.50 -0.27
C ALA A 70 13.39 1.12 0.73
N ASP A 71 13.37 1.75 1.90
CA ASP A 71 12.35 1.50 2.93
C ASP A 71 10.93 1.86 2.46
N SER A 72 10.81 2.68 1.41
CA SER A 72 9.53 2.99 0.76
C SER A 72 9.08 1.93 -0.25
N ASP A 73 9.95 1.02 -0.69
CA ASP A 73 9.60 0.00 -1.68
C ASP A 73 8.81 -1.15 -1.06
N ILE A 74 7.65 -1.45 -1.65
CA ILE A 74 6.73 -2.47 -1.14
C ILE A 74 7.33 -3.89 -1.15
N TYR A 75 8.17 -4.22 -2.12
CA TYR A 75 8.80 -5.54 -2.19
C TYR A 75 9.89 -5.67 -1.13
N TYR A 76 10.73 -4.65 -0.97
CA TYR A 76 11.75 -4.65 0.07
C TYR A 76 11.14 -4.74 1.46
N THR A 77 10.12 -3.92 1.76
CA THR A 77 9.38 -4.01 3.03
C THR A 77 8.81 -5.41 3.24
N TYR A 78 8.19 -6.01 2.22
CA TYR A 78 7.69 -7.39 2.31
C TYR A 78 8.78 -8.39 2.68
N GLN A 79 9.95 -8.32 2.03
CA GLN A 79 11.07 -9.20 2.34
C GLN A 79 11.56 -9.04 3.79
N ILE A 80 11.74 -7.81 4.25
CA ILE A 80 12.17 -7.52 5.62
C ILE A 80 11.15 -8.03 6.64
N ASN A 81 9.85 -7.82 6.38
CA ASN A 81 8.77 -8.28 7.24
C ASN A 81 8.74 -9.81 7.36
N LEU A 82 8.96 -10.54 6.26
CA LEU A 82 9.07 -11.99 6.30
C LEU A 82 10.34 -12.48 7.03
N GLN A 83 11.49 -11.85 6.77
CA GLN A 83 12.76 -12.23 7.40
C GLN A 83 12.70 -12.08 8.93
N ASN A 84 12.00 -11.05 9.40
CA ASN A 84 11.84 -10.75 10.81
C ASN A 84 10.65 -11.46 11.46
N ASN A 85 9.89 -12.28 10.71
CA ASN A 85 8.66 -12.95 11.16
C ASN A 85 7.59 -11.96 11.68
N LEU A 86 7.53 -10.75 11.10
CA LEU A 86 6.55 -9.73 11.45
C LEU A 86 5.21 -9.95 10.75
N PHE A 87 5.24 -10.53 9.55
CA PHE A 87 4.07 -10.80 8.71
C PHE A 87 4.14 -12.19 8.10
N GLN A 88 2.97 -12.73 7.73
CA GLN A 88 2.87 -13.98 6.98
C GLN A 88 3.03 -13.74 5.46
N LYS A 89 3.24 -14.82 4.70
CA LYS A 89 3.45 -14.74 3.23
C LYS A 89 2.25 -14.19 2.46
N ASP A 90 1.06 -14.29 3.04
CA ASP A 90 -0.19 -13.78 2.52
C ASP A 90 -0.52 -12.37 3.03
N GLU A 91 0.42 -11.70 3.71
CA GLU A 91 0.20 -10.38 4.29
C GLU A 91 1.19 -9.36 3.73
N LEU A 92 0.68 -8.37 3.00
CA LEU A 92 1.48 -7.34 2.34
C LEU A 92 1.23 -5.96 2.95
N ALA A 93 2.12 -5.53 3.84
CA ALA A 93 2.07 -4.20 4.44
C ALA A 93 2.33 -3.10 3.40
N PHE A 94 1.47 -2.08 3.39
CA PHE A 94 1.60 -0.93 2.49
C PHE A 94 1.53 0.42 3.22
N LEU A 95 1.20 0.44 4.51
CA LEU A 95 1.26 1.63 5.34
C LEU A 95 1.62 1.22 6.77
N GLU A 96 2.81 1.61 7.20
CA GLU A 96 3.34 1.34 8.54
C GLU A 96 3.31 2.63 9.36
N MET A 97 2.50 2.65 10.42
CA MET A 97 2.40 3.76 11.37
C MET A 97 2.99 3.33 12.72
N ASP A 98 3.15 4.28 13.65
CA ASP A 98 3.79 4.01 14.94
C ASP A 98 3.05 2.96 15.79
N GLU A 99 1.71 2.98 15.79
CA GLU A 99 0.88 2.12 16.64
C GLU A 99 0.18 0.99 15.87
N GLU A 100 0.08 1.11 14.55
CA GLU A 100 -0.67 0.19 13.71
C GLU A 100 -0.07 0.04 12.32
N THR A 101 -0.41 -1.04 11.63
CA THR A 101 0.00 -1.25 10.23
C THR A 101 -1.13 -1.80 9.40
N TYR A 102 -1.27 -1.24 8.20
CA TYR A 102 -2.29 -1.63 7.24
C TYR A 102 -1.67 -2.51 6.15
N PHE A 103 -2.34 -3.63 5.87
CA PHE A 103 -1.82 -4.63 4.96
C PHE A 103 -2.94 -5.31 4.16
N PHE A 104 -2.59 -5.76 2.96
CA PHE A 104 -3.46 -6.59 2.13
C PHE A 104 -3.39 -8.05 2.59
N LYS A 105 -4.56 -8.71 2.66
CA LYS A 105 -4.65 -10.16 2.91
C LYS A 105 -4.84 -10.90 1.57
N ILE A 106 -3.75 -11.42 1.03
CA ILE A 106 -3.64 -11.89 -0.37
C ILE A 106 -4.48 -13.15 -0.61
N GLU A 107 -4.52 -14.09 0.33
CA GLU A 107 -5.29 -15.34 0.19
C GLU A 107 -6.81 -15.13 0.22
N GLU A 108 -7.27 -13.95 0.65
CA GLU A 108 -8.68 -13.57 0.72
C GLU A 108 -9.13 -12.72 -0.47
N ALA A 109 -8.48 -12.91 -1.62
CA ALA A 109 -8.78 -12.20 -2.86
C ALA A 109 -10.28 -12.13 -3.16
N GLY A 110 -10.76 -10.89 -3.27
CA GLY A 110 -12.13 -10.57 -3.62
C GLY A 110 -12.38 -10.58 -5.13
N GLN A 111 -13.45 -9.92 -5.55
CA GLN A 111 -13.73 -9.71 -6.97
C GLN A 111 -12.73 -8.73 -7.59
N ALA A 112 -12.46 -8.88 -8.89
CA ALA A 112 -11.67 -7.92 -9.67
C ALA A 112 -10.25 -7.64 -9.14
N ASN A 113 -9.54 -8.67 -8.67
CA ASN A 113 -8.14 -8.57 -8.24
C ASN A 113 -7.92 -7.52 -7.12
N GLU A 114 -8.87 -7.43 -6.19
CA GLU A 114 -8.76 -6.64 -4.97
C GLU A 114 -8.58 -7.53 -3.75
N TYR A 115 -7.89 -7.02 -2.73
CA TYR A 115 -7.66 -7.72 -1.47
C TYR A 115 -8.32 -6.96 -0.31
N PRO A 116 -8.93 -7.66 0.65
CA PRO A 116 -9.34 -7.02 1.89
C PRO A 116 -8.10 -6.49 2.62
N ILE A 117 -8.30 -5.36 3.27
CA ILE A 117 -7.27 -4.66 4.04
C ILE A 117 -7.57 -4.84 5.50
N TYR A 118 -6.56 -5.30 6.23
CA TYR A 118 -6.59 -5.43 7.66
C TYR A 118 -5.70 -4.36 8.28
N VAL A 119 -6.05 -3.98 9.51
CA VAL A 119 -5.20 -3.19 10.38
C VAL A 119 -4.72 -4.09 11.52
N ARG A 120 -3.41 -4.13 11.73
CA ARG A 120 -2.77 -4.77 12.88
C ARG A 120 -2.46 -3.71 13.92
N ASP A 121 -3.07 -3.81 15.10
CA ASP A 121 -2.76 -2.97 16.25
C ASP A 121 -1.60 -3.61 17.03
N TYR A 122 -0.49 -2.90 17.18
CA TYR A 122 0.70 -3.45 17.86
C TYR A 122 0.53 -3.57 19.38
N MET A 123 -0.38 -2.82 19.98
CA MET A 123 -0.66 -2.89 21.42
C MET A 123 -1.47 -4.12 21.79
N THR A 124 -2.40 -4.52 20.93
CA THR A 124 -3.27 -5.68 21.15
C THR A 124 -2.81 -6.94 20.42
N SER A 125 -1.97 -6.79 19.39
CA SER A 125 -1.62 -7.85 18.43
C SER A 125 -2.84 -8.45 17.73
N GLU A 126 -3.93 -7.69 17.61
CA GLU A 126 -5.15 -8.10 16.92
C GLU A 126 -5.17 -7.56 15.49
N ASP A 127 -5.56 -8.42 14.56
CA ASP A 127 -5.80 -8.06 13.17
C ASP A 127 -7.31 -7.89 12.95
N ASN A 128 -7.72 -6.70 12.51
CA ASN A 128 -9.11 -6.37 12.27
C ASN A 128 -9.34 -5.97 10.81
N LEU A 129 -10.42 -6.46 10.20
CA LEU A 129 -10.82 -6.04 8.87
C LEU A 129 -11.13 -4.53 8.87
N TYR A 130 -10.44 -3.78 8.02
CA TYR A 130 -10.57 -2.33 7.92
C TYR A 130 -11.35 -1.87 6.68
N ALA A 131 -11.10 -2.51 5.53
CA ALA A 131 -11.76 -2.22 4.26
C ALA A 131 -11.78 -3.45 3.34
N ASN A 132 -12.72 -3.53 2.39
CA ASN A 132 -12.79 -4.68 1.49
C ASN A 132 -11.84 -4.58 0.28
N ASN A 133 -11.31 -3.37 0.01
CA ASN A 133 -10.39 -3.08 -1.09
C ASN A 133 -9.64 -1.76 -0.83
N PHE A 134 -8.63 -1.45 -1.64
CA PHE A 134 -7.79 -0.26 -1.44
C PHE A 134 -8.54 1.05 -1.64
N GLN A 135 -9.52 1.09 -2.54
CA GLN A 135 -10.34 2.28 -2.72
C GLN A 135 -11.17 2.61 -1.46
N GLU A 136 -11.87 1.63 -0.91
CA GLU A 136 -12.62 1.78 0.35
C GLU A 136 -11.70 2.20 1.50
N PHE A 137 -10.49 1.64 1.56
CA PHE A 137 -9.48 2.07 2.51
C PHE A 137 -9.17 3.56 2.37
N LEU A 138 -8.87 4.07 1.18
CA LEU A 138 -8.59 5.50 0.98
C LEU A 138 -9.76 6.40 1.42
N GLU A 139 -10.98 6.03 1.05
CA GLU A 139 -12.18 6.78 1.42
C GLU A 139 -12.34 6.84 2.94
N HIS A 140 -12.24 5.70 3.62
CA HIS A 140 -12.34 5.61 5.07
C HIS A 140 -11.19 6.33 5.77
N PHE A 141 -9.95 5.97 5.44
CA PHE A 141 -8.74 6.47 6.06
C PHE A 141 -8.66 7.99 5.96
N PHE A 142 -8.83 8.57 4.76
CA PHE A 142 -8.83 10.02 4.60
C PHE A 142 -10.02 10.69 5.30
N SER A 143 -11.22 10.07 5.31
CA SER A 143 -12.37 10.66 6.00
C SER A 143 -12.20 10.73 7.53
N ILE A 144 -11.40 9.83 8.12
CA ILE A 144 -11.15 9.76 9.56
C ILE A 144 -9.96 10.64 9.93
N ILE A 145 -8.83 10.40 9.27
CA ILE A 145 -7.53 10.99 9.61
C ILE A 145 -7.45 12.44 9.17
N LEU A 146 -8.04 12.76 8.01
CA LEU A 146 -7.88 14.10 7.50
C LEU A 146 -8.84 15.08 8.14
N LYS A 147 -10.09 14.79 8.53
CA LYS A 147 -11.12 15.74 9.07
C LYS A 147 -10.75 17.22 9.21
#